data_AF-Q811Y6-F1
#
_entry.id   AF-Q811Y6-F1
#
_cell.length_a   1.000
_cell.length_b   1.000
_cell.length_c   1.000
_cell.angle_alpha   90.00
_cell.angle_beta   90.00
_cell.angle_gamma   90.00
#
_symmetry.space_group_name_H-M   'P 1'
#
loop_
_entity.id
_entity.type
_entity.pdbx_description
1 polymer ?
#
loop_
_entity_poly.entity_id
_entity_poly.type
_entity_poly.pdbx_seq_one_letter_code
_entity_poly.pdbx_strand_id
1 'polypeptide(L)'
;GNRQEDTYMLDIFHEVLGGTEQAGFFVWRSNFHEAGEGETEASLQEGMERVRAVVWASTFSCIMQKWGGKREVMYTAFKALGNSVDYIQVCDSDTVLDPACTIEMLRVLEEDPQVGGVGGDVQILNKYDSWISFLSSVRYWMAFNVERACQSYFGCVQCISGPLGMYRNSLLQQFLEDWYHQKFLGSKCSFGDDRHLTNRVLSLGYRTKYTARSKCLTETPTRYLRWLNQQTRWSKSYFREWLYNSLWFHKHHLWMTYESVVTGFFPFFLIATVIQLFYRGRIWNILLFLLTVQLVGIIKATYACFLRGNAEMIFMSLYSLLYMSSLLPAKIFAIATINKSGWGTSGRKTIVVNFIGLIPVSIWVAVLLGGLAYTAYCQDLFSETELAFLGSG
;
A
#
# COMPACT_ATOMS: atom_id res chain seq x y z
N GLY A 1 -19.47 6.93 -7.14
CA GLY A 1 -19.82 8.36 -7.28
C GLY A 1 -21.31 8.45 -7.40
N ASN A 2 -21.83 9.50 -8.05
CA ASN A 2 -23.25 9.76 -8.26
C ASN A 2 -23.64 9.74 -9.75
N ARG A 3 -22.79 9.17 -10.61
CA ARG A 3 -23.09 8.99 -12.03
C ARG A 3 -24.01 7.80 -12.24
N GLN A 4 -24.71 7.75 -13.35
CA GLN A 4 -25.60 6.64 -13.70
C GLN A 4 -24.87 5.27 -13.74
N GLU A 5 -23.59 5.26 -14.13
CA GLU A 5 -22.75 4.05 -14.13
C GLU A 5 -22.43 3.51 -12.73
N ASP A 6 -22.59 4.34 -11.69
CA ASP A 6 -22.32 4.05 -10.27
C ASP A 6 -23.56 3.59 -9.50
N THR A 7 -24.78 3.70 -10.06
CA THR A 7 -26.05 3.39 -9.37
C THR A 7 -26.09 1.97 -8.80
N TYR A 8 -25.41 1.01 -9.45
CA TYR A 8 -25.31 -0.36 -8.96
C TYR A 8 -24.77 -0.49 -7.52
N MET A 9 -23.96 0.47 -7.03
CA MET A 9 -23.49 0.47 -5.65
C MET A 9 -24.60 0.77 -4.65
N LEU A 10 -25.55 1.64 -5.04
CA LEU A 10 -26.74 1.91 -4.25
C LEU A 10 -27.70 0.72 -4.29
N ASP A 11 -27.82 0.07 -5.45
CA ASP A 11 -28.62 -1.16 -5.59
C ASP A 11 -28.10 -2.26 -4.65
N ILE A 12 -26.78 -2.49 -4.61
CA ILE A 12 -26.14 -3.41 -3.67
C ILE A 12 -26.42 -3.02 -2.21
N PHE A 13 -26.34 -1.72 -1.88
CA PHE A 13 -26.67 -1.24 -0.54
C PHE A 13 -28.12 -1.57 -0.16
N HIS A 14 -29.08 -1.35 -1.06
CA HIS A 14 -30.47 -1.68 -0.81
C HIS A 14 -30.72 -3.19 -0.72
N GLU A 15 -30.04 -4.00 -1.55
CA GLU A 15 -30.15 -5.46 -1.50
C GLU A 15 -29.64 -6.03 -0.18
N VAL A 16 -28.50 -5.52 0.31
CA VAL A 16 -27.84 -6.05 1.52
C VAL A 16 -28.40 -5.45 2.80
N LEU A 17 -28.75 -4.16 2.81
CA LEU A 17 -29.10 -3.39 4.02
C LEU A 17 -30.48 -2.72 3.96
N GLY A 18 -31.10 -2.62 2.78
CA GLY A 18 -32.34 -1.86 2.56
C GLY A 18 -33.60 -2.44 3.22
N GLY A 19 -33.56 -3.70 3.67
CA GLY A 19 -34.64 -4.29 4.49
C GLY A 19 -34.59 -3.88 5.97
N THR A 20 -33.58 -3.13 6.39
CA THR A 20 -33.46 -2.65 7.78
C THR A 20 -34.03 -1.24 7.90
N GLU A 21 -34.89 -1.00 8.89
CA GLU A 21 -35.42 0.34 9.21
C GLU A 21 -34.33 1.36 9.61
N GLN A 22 -33.09 0.90 9.75
CA GLN A 22 -31.92 1.68 10.14
C GLN A 22 -31.02 2.09 8.95
N ALA A 23 -31.45 1.84 7.72
CA ALA A 23 -30.72 2.20 6.51
C ALA A 23 -31.17 3.54 5.92
N GLY A 24 -30.24 4.47 5.76
CA GLY A 24 -30.44 5.76 5.11
C GLY A 24 -29.58 5.90 3.86
N PHE A 25 -30.05 6.67 2.88
CA PHE A 25 -29.24 7.00 1.71
C PHE A 25 -29.46 8.44 1.26
N PHE A 26 -28.46 8.98 0.58
CA PHE A 26 -28.58 10.29 -0.06
C PHE A 26 -27.71 10.35 -1.31
N VAL A 27 -28.33 10.79 -2.42
CA VAL A 27 -27.63 11.07 -3.67
C VAL A 27 -27.35 12.57 -3.73
N TRP A 28 -26.19 12.95 -3.24
CA TRP A 28 -25.71 14.31 -3.28
C TRP A 28 -25.17 14.62 -4.68
N ARG A 29 -25.64 15.69 -5.32
CA ARG A 29 -25.16 16.10 -6.66
C ARG A 29 -23.73 16.63 -6.63
N SER A 30 -23.32 17.16 -5.48
CA SER A 30 -22.02 17.78 -5.24
C SER A 30 -21.07 16.85 -4.47
N ASN A 31 -19.90 17.39 -4.15
CA ASN A 31 -19.07 16.94 -3.04
C ASN A 31 -18.63 18.18 -2.23
N PHE A 32 -17.80 18.00 -1.21
CA PHE A 32 -17.39 19.10 -0.33
C PHE A 32 -16.62 20.23 -1.03
N HIS A 33 -16.02 19.97 -2.18
CA HIS A 33 -15.07 20.89 -2.83
C HIS A 33 -15.50 21.33 -4.23
N GLU A 34 -16.53 20.72 -4.79
CA GLU A 34 -17.00 20.99 -6.13
C GLU A 34 -18.52 20.89 -6.18
N ALA A 35 -19.16 22.03 -6.47
CA ALA A 35 -20.59 22.10 -6.70
C ALA A 35 -21.00 21.30 -7.95
N GLY A 36 -22.23 20.81 -7.93
CA GLY A 36 -22.94 20.24 -9.06
C GLY A 36 -23.29 21.33 -10.05
N GLU A 37 -23.52 20.94 -11.31
CA GLU A 37 -23.92 21.88 -12.35
C GLU A 37 -25.24 22.58 -11.95
N GLY A 38 -25.21 23.91 -11.93
CA GLY A 38 -26.37 24.74 -11.58
C GLY A 38 -26.70 24.83 -10.09
N GLU A 39 -25.86 24.30 -9.19
CA GLU A 39 -26.05 24.48 -7.75
C GLU A 39 -25.58 25.86 -7.27
N THR A 40 -26.34 26.40 -6.32
CA THR A 40 -25.99 27.61 -5.56
C THR A 40 -25.24 27.23 -4.28
N GLU A 41 -24.57 28.21 -3.66
CA GLU A 41 -23.92 27.99 -2.35
C GLU A 41 -24.93 27.52 -1.28
N ALA A 42 -26.16 28.04 -1.29
CA ALA A 42 -27.20 27.62 -0.35
C ALA A 42 -27.58 26.14 -0.50
N SER A 43 -27.76 25.67 -1.75
CA SER A 43 -28.04 24.25 -2.02
C SER A 43 -26.88 23.33 -1.66
N LEU A 44 -25.64 23.82 -1.79
CA LEU A 44 -24.45 23.07 -1.37
C LEU A 44 -24.44 22.87 0.15
N GLN A 45 -24.72 23.93 0.92
CA GLN A 45 -24.81 23.87 2.37
C GLN A 45 -25.96 22.96 2.84
N GLU A 46 -27.14 23.05 2.22
CA GLU A 46 -28.26 22.14 2.48
C GLU A 46 -27.86 20.68 2.22
N GLY A 47 -27.13 20.41 1.14
CA GLY A 47 -26.59 19.09 0.84
C GLY A 47 -25.63 18.58 1.92
N MET A 48 -24.73 19.42 2.43
CA MET A 48 -23.82 19.06 3.53
C MET A 48 -24.59 18.72 4.81
N GLU A 49 -25.60 19.51 5.16
CA GLU A 49 -26.47 19.26 6.31
C GLU A 49 -27.26 17.97 6.13
N ARG A 50 -27.76 17.70 4.92
CA ARG A 50 -28.49 16.47 4.62
C ARG A 50 -27.61 15.22 4.73
N VAL A 51 -26.36 15.29 4.26
CA VAL A 51 -25.37 14.22 4.44
C VAL A 51 -25.18 13.92 5.93
N ARG A 52 -24.96 14.95 6.76
CA ARG A 52 -24.82 14.78 8.22
C ARG A 52 -26.07 14.18 8.84
N ALA A 53 -27.24 14.68 8.49
CA ALA A 53 -28.52 14.21 9.01
C ALA A 53 -28.73 12.72 8.71
N VAL A 54 -28.44 12.27 7.48
CA VAL A 54 -28.56 10.85 7.09
C VAL A 54 -27.57 9.98 7.87
N VAL A 55 -26.31 10.42 7.99
CA VAL A 55 -25.27 9.67 8.72
C VAL A 55 -25.58 9.56 10.21
N TRP A 56 -26.19 10.59 10.83
CA TRP A 56 -26.51 10.57 12.26
C TRP A 56 -27.83 9.88 12.58
N ALA A 57 -28.78 9.87 11.64
CA ALA A 57 -30.09 9.24 11.84
C ALA A 57 -30.11 7.73 11.51
N SER A 58 -29.06 7.21 10.85
CA SER A 58 -29.06 5.84 10.30
C SER A 58 -27.87 5.03 10.84
N THR A 59 -28.09 3.78 11.24
CA THR A 59 -26.99 2.85 11.57
C THR A 59 -26.16 2.52 10.33
N PHE A 60 -26.84 2.39 9.19
CA PHE A 60 -26.23 2.14 7.90
C PHE A 60 -26.54 3.30 6.95
N SER A 61 -25.52 3.91 6.35
CA SER A 61 -25.71 5.06 5.47
C SER A 61 -24.98 4.89 4.14
N CYS A 62 -25.67 5.12 3.03
CA CYS A 62 -25.07 5.19 1.69
C CYS A 62 -25.11 6.62 1.15
N ILE A 63 -23.94 7.23 0.99
CA ILE A 63 -23.81 8.58 0.42
C ILE A 63 -23.20 8.47 -0.97
N MET A 64 -23.98 8.78 -2.00
CA MET A 64 -23.47 8.97 -3.36
C MET A 64 -23.14 10.44 -3.56
N GLN A 65 -21.98 10.73 -4.15
CA GLN A 65 -21.48 12.09 -4.36
C GLN A 65 -20.72 12.22 -5.68
N LYS A 66 -20.45 13.47 -6.09
CA LYS A 66 -19.63 13.75 -7.27
C LYS A 66 -18.26 13.09 -7.15
N TRP A 67 -17.83 12.38 -8.20
CA TRP A 67 -16.62 11.57 -8.18
C TRP A 67 -15.37 12.43 -7.93
N GLY A 68 -14.60 12.09 -6.90
CA GLY A 68 -13.33 12.76 -6.54
C GLY A 68 -12.22 11.81 -6.07
N GLY A 69 -12.39 10.50 -6.30
CA GLY A 69 -11.47 9.46 -5.82
C GLY A 69 -11.66 9.07 -4.35
N LYS A 70 -10.82 8.15 -3.86
CA LYS A 70 -10.92 7.55 -2.51
C LYS A 70 -10.86 8.60 -1.39
N ARG A 71 -9.89 9.52 -1.47
CA ARG A 71 -9.70 10.58 -0.47
C ARG A 71 -10.93 11.47 -0.31
N GLU A 72 -11.62 11.81 -1.41
CA GLU A 72 -12.84 12.62 -1.38
C GLU A 72 -13.96 11.94 -0.61
N VAL A 73 -14.19 10.65 -0.90
CA VAL A 73 -15.26 9.88 -0.25
C VAL A 73 -14.97 9.69 1.24
N MET A 74 -13.71 9.40 1.58
CA MET A 74 -13.28 9.30 2.98
C MET A 74 -13.44 10.64 3.71
N TYR A 75 -13.08 11.77 3.07
CA TYR A 75 -13.25 13.09 3.66
C TYR A 75 -14.72 13.41 3.96
N THR A 76 -15.63 13.13 3.01
CA THR A 76 -17.06 13.29 3.25
C THR A 76 -17.51 12.50 4.48
N ALA A 77 -17.12 11.22 4.58
CA ALA A 77 -17.49 10.39 5.72
C ALA A 77 -16.93 10.94 7.04
N PHE A 78 -15.65 11.33 7.07
CA PHE A 78 -15.00 11.88 8.26
C PHE A 78 -15.63 13.20 8.69
N LYS A 79 -15.97 14.07 7.73
CA LYS A 79 -16.60 15.36 7.99
C LYS A 79 -18.06 15.23 8.42
N ALA A 80 -18.77 14.23 7.89
CA ALA A 80 -20.16 13.96 8.25
C ALA A 80 -20.28 13.36 9.65
N LEU A 81 -19.38 12.44 10.02
CA LEU A 81 -19.30 11.90 11.37
C LEU A 81 -18.93 13.00 12.38
N GLY A 82 -17.97 13.86 12.05
CA GLY A 82 -17.56 14.93 12.96
C GLY A 82 -17.13 14.36 14.31
N ASN A 83 -17.72 14.84 15.42
CA ASN A 83 -17.44 14.35 16.77
C ASN A 83 -18.50 13.36 17.30
N SER A 84 -19.35 12.78 16.44
CA SER A 84 -20.42 11.86 16.87
C SER A 84 -19.91 10.48 17.31
N VAL A 85 -18.62 10.17 17.06
CA VAL A 85 -17.99 8.89 17.37
C VAL A 85 -16.62 9.10 18.00
N ASP A 86 -16.16 8.13 18.81
CA ASP A 86 -14.82 8.17 19.42
C ASP A 86 -13.73 7.62 18.49
N TYR A 87 -14.11 6.69 17.63
CA TYR A 87 -13.20 5.92 16.76
C TYR A 87 -13.75 5.80 15.35
N ILE A 88 -12.84 5.81 14.37
CA ILE A 88 -13.18 5.60 12.97
C ILE A 88 -12.37 4.42 12.44
N GLN A 89 -13.07 3.37 12.00
CA GLN A 89 -12.50 2.24 11.28
C GLN A 89 -12.71 2.44 9.77
N VAL A 90 -11.67 2.20 8.99
CA VAL A 90 -11.69 2.24 7.52
C VAL A 90 -11.49 0.84 6.96
N CYS A 91 -12.18 0.56 5.85
CA CYS A 91 -12.13 -0.71 5.16
C CYS A 91 -12.21 -0.47 3.64
N ASP A 92 -11.45 -1.23 2.86
CA ASP A 92 -11.58 -1.24 1.41
C ASP A 92 -12.75 -2.14 0.98
N SER A 93 -13.44 -1.79 -0.10
CA SER A 93 -14.65 -2.50 -0.56
C SER A 93 -14.41 -3.94 -1.03
N ASP A 94 -13.16 -4.35 -1.16
CA ASP A 94 -12.70 -5.68 -1.58
C ASP A 94 -12.12 -6.50 -0.42
N THR A 95 -12.52 -6.13 0.80
CA THR A 95 -12.03 -6.72 2.04
C THR A 95 -13.17 -7.35 2.84
N VAL A 96 -12.96 -8.59 3.26
CA VAL A 96 -13.83 -9.31 4.20
C VAL A 96 -13.21 -9.20 5.59
N LEU A 97 -13.97 -8.68 6.54
CA LEU A 97 -13.53 -8.46 7.91
C LEU A 97 -13.81 -9.68 8.79
N ASP A 98 -12.86 -10.03 9.66
CA ASP A 98 -13.14 -10.97 10.76
C ASP A 98 -14.13 -10.32 11.75
N PRO A 99 -15.17 -11.02 12.25
CA PRO A 99 -16.16 -10.43 13.15
C PRO A 99 -15.55 -9.81 14.43
N ALA A 100 -14.41 -10.29 14.90
CA ALA A 100 -13.73 -9.77 16.08
C ALA A 100 -12.81 -8.58 15.78
N CYS A 101 -12.56 -8.24 14.50
CA CYS A 101 -11.51 -7.31 14.10
C CYS A 101 -11.65 -5.92 14.76
N THR A 102 -12.87 -5.40 14.85
CA THR A 102 -13.16 -4.09 15.44
C THR A 102 -12.84 -4.06 16.93
N ILE A 103 -13.29 -5.07 17.68
CA ILE A 103 -13.07 -5.14 19.13
C ILE A 103 -11.59 -5.34 19.48
N GLU A 104 -10.86 -6.14 18.72
CA GLU A 104 -9.42 -6.32 18.95
C GLU A 104 -8.61 -5.03 18.69
N MET A 105 -9.00 -4.22 17.70
CA MET A 105 -8.38 -2.90 17.49
C MET A 105 -8.76 -1.90 18.58
N LEU A 106 -10.03 -1.88 18.99
CA LEU A 106 -10.52 -1.00 20.05
C LEU A 106 -9.75 -1.25 21.36
N ARG A 107 -9.53 -2.51 21.74
CA ARG A 107 -8.74 -2.86 22.93
C ARG A 107 -7.35 -2.25 22.92
N VAL A 108 -6.66 -2.27 21.78
CA VAL A 108 -5.31 -1.69 21.65
C VAL A 108 -5.32 -0.17 21.81
N LEU A 109 -6.34 0.50 21.27
CA LEU A 109 -6.49 1.95 21.44
C LEU A 109 -6.81 2.29 22.90
N GLU A 110 -7.78 1.61 23.51
CA GLU A 110 -8.19 1.83 24.91
C GLU A 110 -7.06 1.57 25.92
N GLU A 111 -6.17 0.62 25.65
CA GLU A 111 -5.06 0.27 26.54
C GLU A 111 -4.00 1.37 26.67
N ASP A 112 -3.73 2.15 25.61
CA ASP A 112 -2.74 3.22 25.61
C ASP A 112 -3.30 4.50 24.96
N PRO A 113 -3.58 5.57 25.74
CA PRO A 113 -4.02 6.87 25.23
C PRO A 113 -3.05 7.52 24.24
N GLN A 114 -1.76 7.14 24.27
CA GLN A 114 -0.75 7.62 23.33
C GLN A 114 -0.80 6.91 21.98
N VAL A 115 -1.61 5.86 21.81
CA VAL A 115 -1.83 5.21 20.50
C VAL A 115 -2.97 5.92 19.78
N GLY A 116 -2.63 6.58 18.66
CA GLY A 116 -3.60 7.33 17.85
C GLY A 116 -4.21 6.53 16.69
N GLY A 117 -3.60 5.39 16.34
CA GLY A 117 -4.11 4.50 15.30
C GLY A 117 -3.54 3.09 15.39
N VAL A 118 -4.33 2.12 14.93
CA VAL A 118 -3.99 0.70 14.93
C VAL A 118 -4.39 0.05 13.60
N GLY A 119 -3.54 -0.83 13.07
CA GLY A 119 -3.85 -1.70 11.94
C GLY A 119 -3.99 -3.18 12.33
N GLY A 120 -4.71 -3.94 11.51
CA GLY A 120 -4.82 -5.39 11.66
C GLY A 120 -3.95 -6.19 10.68
N ASP A 121 -4.02 -7.51 10.81
CA ASP A 121 -3.42 -8.49 9.91
C ASP A 121 -4.24 -8.62 8.62
N VAL A 122 -3.72 -8.02 7.56
CA VAL A 122 -4.31 -8.10 6.23
C VAL A 122 -3.78 -9.33 5.50
N GLN A 123 -4.67 -10.25 5.21
CA GLN A 123 -4.38 -11.49 4.48
C GLN A 123 -4.97 -11.44 3.08
N ILE A 124 -4.48 -12.28 2.18
CA ILE A 124 -4.96 -12.32 0.80
C ILE A 124 -6.10 -13.33 0.66
N LEU A 125 -7.27 -12.86 0.22
CA LEU A 125 -8.47 -13.66 -0.01
C LEU A 125 -8.26 -14.63 -1.18
N ASN A 126 -7.85 -14.10 -2.33
CA ASN A 126 -7.76 -14.81 -3.59
C ASN A 126 -6.36 -15.41 -3.85
N LYS A 127 -5.78 -15.99 -2.79
CA LYS A 127 -4.36 -16.39 -2.78
C LYS A 127 -3.98 -17.51 -3.75
N TYR A 128 -4.95 -18.31 -4.21
CA TYR A 128 -4.70 -19.44 -5.11
C TYR A 128 -5.13 -19.17 -6.56
N ASP A 129 -5.65 -17.99 -6.87
CA ASP A 129 -6.09 -17.62 -8.22
C ASP A 129 -4.93 -17.52 -9.21
N SER A 130 -3.72 -17.17 -8.75
CA SER A 130 -2.53 -17.14 -9.59
C SER A 130 -1.24 -17.23 -8.77
N TRP A 131 -0.13 -17.49 -9.46
CA TRP A 131 1.20 -17.45 -8.85
C TRP A 131 1.56 -16.07 -8.27
N ILE A 132 1.01 -14.98 -8.84
CA ILE A 132 1.21 -13.61 -8.32
C ILE A 132 0.42 -13.39 -7.03
N SER A 133 -0.85 -13.82 -6.99
CA SER A 133 -1.65 -13.67 -5.76
C SER A 133 -1.10 -14.55 -4.64
N PHE A 134 -0.60 -15.74 -4.98
CA PHE A 134 0.09 -16.63 -4.07
C PHE A 134 1.37 -16.00 -3.49
N LEU A 135 2.29 -15.52 -4.34
CA LEU A 135 3.52 -14.87 -3.88
C LEU A 135 3.24 -13.57 -3.10
N SER A 136 2.16 -12.86 -3.46
CA SER A 136 1.70 -11.71 -2.67
C SER A 136 1.21 -12.13 -1.29
N SER A 137 0.52 -13.26 -1.16
CA SER A 137 0.00 -13.75 0.12
C SER A 137 1.10 -14.07 1.12
N VAL A 138 2.15 -14.77 0.69
CA VAL A 138 3.29 -15.07 1.56
C VAL A 138 4.05 -13.79 1.91
N ARG A 139 4.20 -12.84 0.96
CA ARG A 139 4.85 -11.54 1.23
C ARG A 139 4.08 -10.70 2.22
N TYR A 140 2.75 -10.70 2.13
CA TYR A 140 1.86 -10.02 3.05
C TYR A 140 2.04 -10.57 4.46
N TRP A 141 2.10 -11.89 4.62
CA TRP A 141 2.35 -12.49 5.93
C TRP A 141 3.65 -11.95 6.56
N MET A 142 4.75 -11.88 5.81
CA MET A 142 6.01 -11.29 6.28
C MET A 142 5.88 -9.79 6.59
N ALA A 143 5.14 -9.03 5.78
CA ALA A 143 4.91 -7.61 6.03
C ALA A 143 4.17 -7.38 7.34
N PHE A 144 3.08 -8.10 7.59
CA PHE A 144 2.26 -7.86 8.77
C PHE A 144 2.83 -8.52 10.03
N ASN A 145 3.15 -9.80 9.96
CA ASN A 145 3.48 -10.60 11.14
C ASN A 145 4.94 -10.50 11.57
N VAL A 146 5.81 -9.90 10.74
CA VAL A 146 7.22 -9.64 11.09
C VAL A 146 7.52 -8.15 11.07
N GLU A 147 7.37 -7.49 9.92
CA GLU A 147 7.78 -6.09 9.77
C GLU A 147 6.87 -5.14 10.58
N ARG A 148 5.54 -5.23 10.42
CA ARG A 148 4.59 -4.39 11.17
C ARG A 148 4.51 -4.77 12.64
N ALA A 149 4.65 -6.05 12.99
CA ALA A 149 4.76 -6.48 14.38
C ALA A 149 5.98 -5.84 15.08
N CYS A 150 7.14 -5.82 14.42
CA CYS A 150 8.33 -5.15 14.94
C CYS A 150 8.14 -3.63 15.07
N GLN A 151 7.57 -2.98 14.05
CA GLN A 151 7.24 -1.55 14.15
C GLN A 151 6.23 -1.26 15.27
N SER A 152 5.25 -2.14 15.48
CA SER A 152 4.26 -2.04 16.55
C SER A 152 4.90 -2.11 17.92
N TYR A 153 5.88 -3.00 18.12
CA TYR A 153 6.65 -3.06 19.36
C TYR A 153 7.22 -1.68 19.73
N PHE A 154 7.82 -0.98 18.76
CA PHE A 154 8.35 0.37 18.94
C PHE A 154 7.31 1.51 18.80
N GLY A 155 6.04 1.19 18.56
CA GLY A 155 4.94 2.16 18.44
C GLY A 155 5.02 3.05 17.20
N CYS A 156 5.69 2.60 16.14
CA CYS A 156 6.03 3.39 14.96
C CYS A 156 5.60 2.72 13.65
N VAL A 157 4.42 2.10 13.62
CA VAL A 157 3.86 1.54 12.37
C VAL A 157 3.72 2.65 11.34
N GLN A 158 4.54 2.63 10.28
CA GLN A 158 4.62 3.74 9.33
C GLN A 158 3.51 3.72 8.26
N CYS A 159 2.72 2.65 8.22
CA CYS A 159 1.60 2.51 7.30
C CYS A 159 0.58 1.52 7.88
N ILE A 160 -0.50 2.05 8.45
CA ILE A 160 -1.73 1.30 8.73
C ILE A 160 -2.44 1.12 7.39
N SER A 161 -2.68 -0.12 6.99
CA SER A 161 -3.18 -0.44 5.64
C SER A 161 -4.66 -0.13 5.48
N GLY A 162 -5.03 0.40 4.31
CA GLY A 162 -6.42 0.74 3.96
C GLY A 162 -7.50 -0.33 4.21
N PRO A 163 -7.23 -1.64 3.99
CA PRO A 163 -8.20 -2.70 4.25
C PRO A 163 -8.66 -2.82 5.70
N LEU A 164 -7.80 -2.50 6.67
CA LEU A 164 -8.10 -2.69 8.09
C LEU A 164 -7.26 -1.75 8.95
N GLY A 165 -7.84 -0.58 9.23
CA GLY A 165 -7.24 0.42 10.11
C GLY A 165 -8.28 1.13 10.95
N MET A 166 -7.93 1.47 12.19
CA MET A 166 -8.78 2.23 13.11
C MET A 166 -7.99 3.38 13.72
N TYR A 167 -8.64 4.54 13.86
CA TYR A 167 -8.04 5.78 14.34
C TYR A 167 -8.88 6.41 15.44
N ARG A 168 -8.23 7.08 16.39
CA ARG A 168 -8.90 7.99 17.33
C ARG A 168 -9.51 9.15 16.55
N ASN A 169 -10.83 9.31 16.66
CA ASN A 169 -11.53 10.33 15.89
C ASN A 169 -11.13 11.74 16.33
N SER A 170 -10.91 11.97 17.62
CA SER A 170 -10.43 13.25 18.14
C SER A 170 -9.15 13.75 17.45
N LEU A 171 -8.20 12.86 17.18
CA LEU A 171 -6.98 13.17 16.43
C LEU A 171 -7.27 13.35 14.95
N LEU A 172 -8.08 12.46 14.37
CA LEU A 172 -8.45 12.52 12.96
C LEU A 172 -9.09 13.87 12.61
N GLN A 173 -10.06 14.32 13.40
CA GLN A 173 -10.72 15.62 13.21
C GLN A 173 -9.74 16.79 13.33
N GLN A 174 -8.73 16.68 14.21
CA GLN A 174 -7.70 17.71 14.36
C GLN A 174 -6.86 17.89 13.09
N PHE A 175 -6.51 16.81 12.39
CA PHE A 175 -5.66 16.87 11.19
C PHE A 175 -6.41 16.71 9.86
N LEU A 176 -7.74 16.58 9.87
CA LEU A 176 -8.55 16.20 8.72
C LEU A 176 -8.30 17.11 7.50
N GLU A 177 -8.30 18.43 7.72
CA GLU A 177 -8.10 19.41 6.65
C GLU A 177 -6.69 19.32 6.04
N ASP A 178 -5.67 19.16 6.87
CA ASP A 178 -4.28 19.02 6.40
C ASP A 178 -4.06 17.71 5.64
N TRP A 179 -4.69 16.62 6.11
CA TRP A 179 -4.63 15.32 5.44
C TRP A 179 -5.29 15.39 4.05
N TYR A 180 -6.44 16.04 3.96
CA TYR A 180 -7.19 16.15 2.72
C TYR A 180 -6.47 17.02 1.69
N HIS A 181 -5.98 18.19 2.12
CA HIS A 181 -5.31 19.18 1.26
C HIS A 181 -3.85 18.86 0.95
N GLN A 182 -3.38 17.64 1.23
CA GLN A 182 -2.01 17.22 0.96
C GLN A 182 -1.57 17.52 -0.47
N LYS A 183 -0.48 18.28 -0.58
CA LYS A 183 0.22 18.55 -1.84
C LYS A 183 1.65 18.03 -1.75
N PHE A 184 2.17 17.63 -2.89
CA PHE A 184 3.58 17.31 -3.07
C PHE A 184 4.08 17.96 -4.34
N LEU A 185 5.15 18.76 -4.23
CA LEU A 185 5.70 19.54 -5.33
C LEU A 185 4.60 20.34 -6.09
N GLY A 186 3.73 21.00 -5.33
CA GLY A 186 2.62 21.83 -5.85
C GLY A 186 1.38 21.06 -6.34
N SER A 187 1.45 19.74 -6.48
CA SER A 187 0.35 18.92 -7.01
C SER A 187 -0.45 18.21 -5.91
N LYS A 188 -1.78 18.17 -6.02
CA LYS A 188 -2.64 17.43 -5.09
C LYS A 188 -2.34 15.92 -5.17
N CYS A 189 -2.18 15.29 -4.01
CA CYS A 189 -1.87 13.88 -3.93
C CYS A 189 -3.12 13.01 -4.11
N SER A 190 -3.12 12.13 -5.12
CA SER A 190 -4.28 11.29 -5.46
C SER A 190 -4.23 9.85 -4.93
N PHE A 191 -3.12 9.45 -4.29
CA PHE A 191 -2.90 8.08 -3.81
C PHE A 191 -2.21 8.09 -2.45
N GLY A 192 -2.29 6.98 -1.71
CA GLY A 192 -1.56 6.80 -0.45
C GLY A 192 -2.26 7.39 0.76
N ASP A 193 -3.59 7.36 0.76
CA ASP A 193 -4.46 7.96 1.76
C ASP A 193 -4.22 7.37 3.15
N ASP A 194 -4.01 6.06 3.20
CA ASP A 194 -3.76 5.24 4.39
C ASP A 194 -2.39 5.55 5.04
N ARG A 195 -1.34 5.60 4.22
CA ARG A 195 0.00 5.98 4.68
C ARG A 195 0.06 7.43 5.13
N HIS A 196 -0.66 8.34 4.45
CA HIS A 196 -0.73 9.72 4.88
C HIS A 196 -1.53 9.89 6.18
N LEU A 197 -2.67 9.19 6.36
CA LEU A 197 -3.39 9.16 7.64
C LEU A 197 -2.46 8.73 8.78
N THR A 198 -1.71 7.65 8.57
CA THR A 198 -0.74 7.13 9.55
C THR A 198 0.32 8.17 9.89
N ASN A 199 0.90 8.81 8.87
CA ASN A 199 1.90 9.86 9.04
C ASN A 199 1.35 11.10 9.77
N ARG A 200 0.07 11.42 9.63
CA ARG A 200 -0.56 12.53 10.37
C ARG A 200 -0.75 12.23 11.84
N VAL A 201 -1.01 10.97 12.20
CA VAL A 201 -0.98 10.53 13.61
C VAL A 201 0.44 10.66 14.18
N LEU A 202 1.42 10.13 13.45
CA LEU A 202 2.84 10.20 13.85
C LEU A 202 3.35 11.65 13.93
N SER A 203 2.93 12.56 13.03
CA SER A 203 3.38 13.95 13.07
C SER A 203 2.92 14.70 14.33
N LEU A 204 1.80 14.28 14.93
CA LEU A 204 1.31 14.77 16.22
C LEU A 204 2.05 14.16 17.43
N GLY A 205 2.98 13.22 17.22
CA GLY A 205 3.74 12.56 18.28
C GLY A 205 3.03 11.34 18.89
N TYR A 206 1.87 10.95 18.37
CA TYR A 206 1.16 9.74 18.80
C TYR A 206 1.77 8.50 18.18
N ARG A 207 1.68 7.38 18.91
CA ARG A 207 2.11 6.06 18.47
C ARG A 207 1.09 5.46 17.50
N THR A 208 1.59 4.60 16.62
CA THR A 208 0.79 3.78 15.73
C THR A 208 1.15 2.31 15.93
N LYS A 209 0.14 1.46 16.06
CA LYS A 209 0.29 0.05 16.44
C LYS A 209 -0.26 -0.89 15.36
N TYR A 210 0.08 -2.16 15.52
CA TYR A 210 -0.48 -3.28 14.78
C TYR A 210 -0.84 -4.40 15.76
N THR A 211 -1.96 -5.10 15.48
CA THR A 211 -2.38 -6.30 16.22
C THR A 211 -2.68 -7.44 15.25
N ALA A 212 -2.06 -8.60 15.50
CA ALA A 212 -2.32 -9.83 14.73
C ALA A 212 -3.66 -10.50 15.09
N ARG A 213 -4.34 -10.03 16.15
CA ARG A 213 -5.65 -10.54 16.56
C ARG A 213 -6.80 -9.99 15.72
N SER A 214 -6.63 -8.80 15.15
CA SER A 214 -7.59 -8.22 14.22
C SER A 214 -7.22 -8.63 12.80
N LYS A 215 -8.11 -9.33 12.09
CA LYS A 215 -7.80 -9.94 10.79
C LYS A 215 -8.79 -9.50 9.71
N CYS A 216 -8.32 -9.47 8.47
CA CYS A 216 -9.18 -9.37 7.30
C CYS A 216 -8.58 -10.09 6.09
N LEU A 217 -9.43 -10.36 5.09
CA LEU A 217 -9.05 -10.96 3.81
C LEU A 217 -9.35 -9.96 2.70
N THR A 218 -8.31 -9.46 2.03
CA THR A 218 -8.41 -8.53 0.89
C THR A 218 -8.02 -9.22 -0.41
N GLU A 219 -8.62 -8.81 -1.52
CA GLU A 219 -8.15 -9.26 -2.83
C GLU A 219 -6.85 -8.58 -3.28
N THR A 220 -6.06 -9.30 -4.09
CA THR A 220 -4.86 -8.79 -4.77
C THR A 220 -4.94 -9.03 -6.28
N PRO A 221 -4.28 -8.22 -7.13
CA PRO A 221 -4.27 -8.44 -8.57
C PRO A 221 -3.71 -9.82 -8.94
N THR A 222 -4.43 -10.57 -9.78
CA THR A 222 -4.01 -11.90 -10.26
C THR A 222 -3.06 -11.84 -11.46
N ARG A 223 -3.10 -10.74 -12.23
CA ARG A 223 -2.26 -10.54 -13.42
C ARG A 223 -1.00 -9.74 -13.08
N TYR A 224 0.17 -10.22 -13.53
CA TYR A 224 1.47 -9.59 -13.28
C TYR A 224 1.53 -8.10 -13.60
N LEU A 225 1.06 -7.68 -14.79
CA LEU A 225 1.09 -6.27 -15.18
C LEU A 225 0.24 -5.38 -14.24
N ARG A 226 -0.93 -5.86 -13.82
CA ARG A 226 -1.80 -5.11 -12.90
C ARG A 226 -1.17 -5.04 -11.50
N TRP A 227 -0.57 -6.13 -11.04
CA TRP A 227 0.23 -6.16 -9.82
C TRP A 227 1.40 -5.16 -9.88
N LEU A 228 2.17 -5.15 -10.97
CA LEU A 228 3.31 -4.26 -11.13
C LEU A 228 2.92 -2.77 -11.13
N ASN A 229 1.81 -2.42 -11.80
CA ASN A 229 1.24 -1.07 -11.75
C ASN A 229 0.82 -0.69 -10.33
N GLN A 230 0.22 -1.62 -9.59
CA GLN A 230 -0.13 -1.41 -8.18
C GLN A 230 1.13 -1.19 -7.32
N GLN A 231 2.17 -2.00 -7.48
CA GLN A 231 3.43 -1.87 -6.75
C GLN A 231 4.17 -0.56 -7.07
N THR A 232 4.13 -0.13 -8.33
CA THR A 232 4.68 1.17 -8.75
C THR A 232 3.94 2.32 -8.07
N ARG A 233 2.60 2.27 -8.05
CA ARG A 233 1.77 3.26 -7.35
C ARG A 233 2.06 3.30 -5.85
N TRP A 234 2.20 2.14 -5.21
CA TRP A 234 2.58 2.06 -3.79
C TRP A 234 3.97 2.62 -3.54
N SER A 235 4.92 2.38 -4.44
CA SER A 235 6.27 2.94 -4.35
C SER A 235 6.27 4.46 -4.44
N LYS A 236 5.44 5.06 -5.31
CA LYS A 236 5.27 6.52 -5.40
C LYS A 236 4.79 7.11 -4.07
N SER A 237 3.73 6.52 -3.52
CA SER A 237 3.21 6.94 -2.21
C SER A 237 4.26 6.75 -1.12
N TYR A 238 4.97 5.62 -1.11
CA TYR A 238 6.01 5.35 -0.13
C TYR A 238 7.08 6.44 -0.13
N PHE A 239 7.67 6.80 -1.27
CA PHE A 239 8.75 7.80 -1.30
C PHE A 239 8.28 9.19 -0.87
N ARG A 240 7.08 9.60 -1.29
CA ARG A 240 6.48 10.85 -0.84
C ARG A 240 6.28 10.88 0.67
N GLU A 241 5.64 9.84 1.19
CA GLU A 241 5.35 9.74 2.62
C GLU A 241 6.61 9.52 3.46
N TRP A 242 7.64 8.89 2.91
CA TRP A 242 8.95 8.72 3.54
C TRP A 242 9.64 10.09 3.75
N LEU A 243 9.60 10.97 2.74
CA LEU A 243 10.09 12.34 2.87
C LEU A 243 9.27 13.18 3.85
N TYR A 244 7.95 12.98 3.90
CA TYR A 244 7.11 13.68 4.88
C TYR A 244 7.38 13.19 6.30
N ASN A 245 7.51 11.87 6.48
CA ASN A 245 7.69 11.24 7.77
C ASN A 245 9.05 11.58 8.41
N SER A 246 10.08 11.82 7.59
CA SER A 246 11.43 12.18 8.08
C SER A 246 11.47 13.48 8.88
N LEU A 247 10.50 14.38 8.66
CA LEU A 247 10.35 15.61 9.44
C LEU A 247 10.04 15.35 10.93
N TRP A 248 9.52 14.15 11.26
CA TRP A 248 8.98 13.84 12.58
C TRP A 248 9.73 12.73 13.31
N PHE A 249 10.85 12.24 12.76
CA PHE A 249 11.64 11.16 13.37
C PHE A 249 12.06 11.44 14.81
N HIS A 250 12.36 12.70 15.14
CA HIS A 250 12.74 13.13 16.49
C HIS A 250 11.63 12.96 17.54
N LYS A 251 10.37 12.76 17.12
CA LYS A 251 9.23 12.54 18.02
C LYS A 251 9.05 11.07 18.40
N HIS A 252 9.78 10.16 17.76
CA HIS A 252 9.54 8.71 17.83
C HIS A 252 10.79 7.93 18.21
N HIS A 253 10.60 6.64 18.48
CA HIS A 253 11.70 5.75 18.82
C HIS A 253 12.73 5.66 17.68
N LEU A 254 14.03 5.59 18.01
CA LEU A 254 15.15 5.55 17.05
C LEU A 254 15.04 4.42 16.01
N TRP A 255 14.35 3.34 16.35
CA TRP A 255 14.04 2.24 15.42
C TRP A 255 13.34 2.73 14.16
N MET A 256 12.41 3.68 14.28
CA MET A 256 11.70 4.27 13.15
C MET A 256 12.68 4.91 12.17
N THR A 257 13.61 5.73 12.68
CA THR A 257 14.66 6.37 11.88
C THR A 257 15.55 5.34 11.21
N TYR A 258 16.05 4.35 11.97
CA TYR A 258 16.88 3.28 11.45
C TYR A 258 16.19 2.53 10.31
N GLU A 259 14.96 2.07 10.54
CA GLU A 259 14.19 1.35 9.55
C GLU A 259 13.97 2.21 8.31
N SER A 260 13.47 3.43 8.46
CA SER A 260 13.18 4.33 7.32
C SER A 260 14.43 4.62 6.50
N VAL A 261 15.59 4.80 7.13
CA VAL A 261 16.86 5.01 6.40
C VAL A 261 17.25 3.75 5.64
N VAL A 262 17.25 2.58 6.29
CA VAL A 262 17.60 1.32 5.64
C VAL A 262 16.63 1.03 4.48
N THR A 263 15.32 1.05 4.71
CA THR A 263 14.32 0.73 3.67
C THR A 263 14.26 1.77 2.56
N GLY A 264 14.59 3.03 2.87
CA GLY A 264 14.68 4.14 1.93
C GLY A 264 15.87 4.01 0.98
N PHE A 265 17.07 3.75 1.49
CA PHE A 265 18.31 3.79 0.71
C PHE A 265 18.75 2.42 0.16
N PHE A 266 18.48 1.32 0.87
CA PHE A 266 18.93 -0.02 0.48
C PHE A 266 18.53 -0.44 -0.95
N PRO A 267 17.33 -0.13 -1.46
CA PRO A 267 16.99 -0.45 -2.85
C PRO A 267 17.93 0.20 -3.88
N PHE A 268 18.37 1.44 -3.64
CA PHE A 268 19.27 2.16 -4.55
C PHE A 268 20.70 1.64 -4.47
N PHE A 269 21.14 1.28 -3.25
CA PHE A 269 22.40 0.57 -3.07
C PHE A 269 22.40 -0.73 -3.88
N LEU A 270 21.34 -1.55 -3.77
CA LEU A 270 21.22 -2.78 -4.56
C LEU A 270 21.22 -2.52 -6.08
N ILE A 271 20.50 -1.50 -6.55
CA ILE A 271 20.49 -1.13 -7.98
C ILE A 271 21.90 -0.79 -8.44
N ALA A 272 22.62 0.06 -7.71
CA ALA A 272 23.98 0.47 -8.05
C ALA A 272 24.93 -0.74 -8.06
N THR A 273 24.84 -1.62 -7.05
CA THR A 273 25.64 -2.85 -6.98
C THR A 273 25.35 -3.76 -8.16
N VAL A 274 24.08 -3.98 -8.53
CA VAL A 274 23.72 -4.81 -9.68
C VAL A 274 24.32 -4.23 -10.97
N ILE A 275 24.11 -2.94 -11.24
CA ILE A 275 24.67 -2.31 -12.45
C ILE A 275 26.20 -2.41 -12.45
N GLN A 276 26.85 -2.13 -11.33
CA GLN A 276 28.30 -2.23 -11.21
C GLN A 276 28.81 -3.65 -11.48
N LEU A 277 28.18 -4.67 -10.91
CA LEU A 277 28.56 -6.07 -11.12
C LEU A 277 28.35 -6.51 -12.58
N PHE A 278 27.27 -6.07 -13.21
CA PHE A 278 26.98 -6.43 -14.60
C PHE A 278 27.90 -5.75 -15.62
N TYR A 279 28.53 -4.61 -15.31
CA TYR A 279 29.43 -3.91 -16.24
C TYR A 279 30.92 -3.99 -15.88
N ARG A 280 31.26 -4.30 -14.62
CA ARG A 280 32.66 -4.36 -14.15
C ARG A 280 33.02 -5.66 -13.43
N GLY A 281 32.04 -6.50 -13.11
CA GLY A 281 32.26 -7.78 -12.44
C GLY A 281 32.66 -8.88 -13.41
N ARG A 282 33.10 -10.02 -12.88
CA ARG A 282 33.17 -11.28 -13.64
C ARG A 282 31.81 -11.98 -13.63
N ILE A 283 31.56 -12.85 -14.61
CA ILE A 283 30.35 -13.68 -14.64
C ILE A 283 30.14 -14.41 -13.29
N TRP A 284 31.22 -14.93 -12.70
CA TRP A 284 31.22 -15.53 -11.37
C TRP A 284 30.77 -14.59 -10.25
N ASN A 285 31.11 -13.30 -10.31
CA ASN A 285 30.67 -12.32 -9.32
C ASN A 285 29.16 -12.06 -9.41
N ILE A 286 28.63 -12.02 -10.64
CA ILE A 286 27.19 -11.88 -10.90
C ILE A 286 26.46 -13.10 -10.35
N LEU A 287 26.94 -14.30 -10.66
CA LEU A 287 26.35 -15.55 -10.16
C LEU A 287 26.39 -15.62 -8.63
N LEU A 288 27.54 -15.34 -8.01
CA LEU A 288 27.70 -15.33 -6.55
C LEU A 288 26.75 -14.33 -5.89
N PHE A 289 26.58 -13.14 -6.47
CA PHE A 289 25.64 -12.15 -5.97
C PHE A 289 24.19 -12.66 -6.04
N LEU A 290 23.76 -13.23 -7.17
CA LEU A 290 22.41 -13.78 -7.32
C LEU A 290 22.17 -14.95 -6.35
N LEU A 291 23.16 -15.83 -6.18
CA LEU A 291 23.11 -16.92 -5.19
C LEU A 291 23.02 -16.38 -3.76
N THR A 292 23.73 -15.30 -3.45
CA THR A 292 23.68 -14.65 -2.12
C THR A 292 22.29 -14.06 -1.87
N VAL A 293 21.70 -13.37 -2.84
CA VAL A 293 20.33 -12.86 -2.74
C VAL A 293 19.34 -14.01 -2.52
N GLN A 294 19.48 -15.10 -3.28
CA GLN A 294 18.62 -16.27 -3.13
C GLN A 294 18.82 -16.96 -1.77
N LEU A 295 20.05 -17.07 -1.29
CA LEU A 295 20.38 -17.63 0.04
C LEU A 295 19.71 -16.82 1.15
N VAL A 296 19.81 -15.49 1.11
CA VAL A 296 19.11 -14.60 2.06
C VAL A 296 17.60 -14.79 1.95
N GLY A 297 17.06 -14.94 0.73
CA GLY A 297 15.65 -15.27 0.49
C GLY A 297 15.23 -16.58 1.15
N ILE A 298 16.05 -17.63 1.04
CA ILE A 298 15.81 -18.94 1.67
C ILE A 298 15.88 -18.82 3.18
N ILE A 299 16.89 -18.14 3.75
CA ILE A 299 17.00 -17.94 5.20
C ILE A 299 15.74 -17.26 5.76
N LYS A 300 15.27 -16.19 5.10
CA LYS A 300 14.02 -15.51 5.48
C LYS A 300 12.80 -16.42 5.36
N ALA A 301 12.73 -17.20 4.28
CA ALA A 301 11.63 -18.13 4.04
C ALA A 301 11.59 -19.26 5.09
N THR A 302 12.74 -19.84 5.41
CA THR A 302 12.89 -20.86 6.45
C THR A 302 12.52 -20.32 7.84
N TYR A 303 13.00 -19.13 8.19
CA TYR A 303 12.58 -18.45 9.42
C TYR A 303 11.04 -18.27 9.47
N ALA A 304 10.45 -17.85 8.36
CA ALA A 304 9.01 -17.68 8.23
C ALA A 304 8.25 -19.02 8.33
N CYS A 305 8.78 -20.12 7.80
CA CYS A 305 8.21 -21.46 7.95
C CYS A 305 8.11 -21.85 9.43
N PHE A 306 9.18 -21.66 10.19
CA PHE A 306 9.20 -21.97 11.62
C PHE A 306 8.27 -21.08 12.42
N LEU A 307 8.31 -19.77 12.17
CA LEU A 307 7.50 -18.80 12.92
C LEU A 307 5.99 -18.95 12.62
N ARG A 308 5.62 -19.24 11.37
CA ARG A 308 4.22 -19.46 10.98
C ARG A 308 3.74 -20.88 11.31
N GLY A 309 4.66 -21.85 11.45
CA GLY A 309 4.32 -23.27 11.51
C GLY A 309 3.77 -23.82 10.19
N ASN A 310 4.16 -23.25 9.04
CA ASN A 310 3.64 -23.63 7.73
C ASN A 310 4.72 -23.60 6.65
N ALA A 311 4.97 -24.76 6.02
CA ALA A 311 5.96 -24.94 4.97
C ALA A 311 5.67 -24.13 3.69
N GLU A 312 4.42 -23.68 3.46
CA GLU A 312 4.05 -22.79 2.35
C GLU A 312 4.92 -21.51 2.32
N MET A 313 5.46 -21.09 3.47
CA MET A 313 6.34 -19.93 3.54
C MET A 313 7.68 -20.11 2.81
N ILE A 314 8.07 -21.33 2.41
CA ILE A 314 9.32 -21.57 1.66
C ILE A 314 9.32 -20.82 0.32
N PHE A 315 8.14 -20.62 -0.26
CA PHE A 315 7.94 -19.90 -1.51
C PHE A 315 8.20 -18.38 -1.39
N MET A 316 8.36 -17.85 -0.16
CA MET A 316 8.86 -16.49 0.04
C MET A 316 10.22 -16.25 -0.62
N SER A 317 11.04 -17.29 -0.73
CA SER A 317 12.35 -17.18 -1.36
C SER A 317 12.25 -16.75 -2.82
N LEU A 318 11.17 -17.15 -3.52
CA LEU A 318 10.89 -16.76 -4.91
C LEU A 318 10.48 -15.29 -5.04
N TYR A 319 9.99 -14.66 -3.97
CA TYR A 319 9.67 -13.24 -3.98
C TYR A 319 10.94 -12.37 -4.18
N SER A 320 12.11 -12.89 -3.82
CA SER A 320 13.39 -12.20 -4.07
C SER A 320 13.63 -11.98 -5.56
N LEU A 321 13.28 -12.95 -6.41
CA LEU A 321 13.38 -12.85 -7.87
C LEU A 321 12.45 -11.77 -8.43
N LEU A 322 11.20 -11.72 -7.96
CA LEU A 322 10.26 -10.66 -8.30
C LEU A 322 10.78 -9.28 -7.86
N TYR A 323 11.37 -9.21 -6.66
CA TYR A 323 11.93 -7.98 -6.15
C TYR A 323 13.06 -7.46 -7.04
N MET A 324 14.01 -8.33 -7.39
CA MET A 324 15.18 -7.98 -8.21
C MET A 324 14.84 -7.66 -9.67
N SER A 325 13.91 -8.41 -10.27
CA SER A 325 13.55 -8.24 -11.69
C SER A 325 12.53 -7.11 -11.92
N SER A 326 11.61 -6.91 -10.98
CA SER A 326 10.41 -6.11 -11.22
C SER A 326 10.32 -4.89 -10.29
N LEU A 327 10.51 -5.08 -8.98
CA LEU A 327 10.26 -4.02 -8.00
C LEU A 327 11.39 -3.00 -7.89
N LEU A 328 12.64 -3.42 -8.01
CA LEU A 328 13.78 -2.48 -8.04
C LEU A 328 13.64 -1.43 -9.15
N PRO A 329 13.47 -1.79 -10.44
CA PRO A 329 13.32 -0.78 -11.47
C PRO A 329 12.01 0.00 -11.35
N ALA A 330 10.94 -0.62 -10.86
CA ALA A 330 9.68 0.09 -10.56
C ALA A 330 9.86 1.20 -9.51
N LYS A 331 10.78 1.04 -8.54
CA LYS A 331 11.09 2.08 -7.54
C LYS A 331 11.79 3.29 -8.16
N ILE A 332 12.76 3.08 -9.05
CA ILE A 332 13.43 4.18 -9.79
C ILE A 332 12.38 4.96 -10.59
N PHE A 333 11.55 4.23 -11.31
CA PHE A 333 10.51 4.80 -12.14
C PHE A 333 9.42 5.52 -11.33
N ALA A 334 9.08 5.00 -10.16
CA ALA A 334 8.17 5.65 -9.24
C ALA A 334 8.68 7.03 -8.81
N ILE A 335 9.98 7.17 -8.49
CA ILE A 335 10.58 8.47 -8.17
C ILE A 335 10.58 9.38 -9.39
N ALA A 336 11.06 8.91 -10.54
CA ALA A 336 11.11 9.69 -11.77
C ALA A 336 9.73 10.21 -12.21
N THR A 337 8.66 9.51 -11.82
CA THR A 337 7.27 9.85 -12.18
C THR A 337 6.40 10.18 -10.97
N ILE A 338 6.98 10.60 -9.85
CA ILE A 338 6.29 10.75 -8.57
C ILE A 338 5.12 11.75 -8.62
N ASN A 339 5.23 12.80 -9.44
CA ASN A 339 4.19 13.82 -9.64
C ASN A 339 3.11 13.43 -10.67
N LYS A 340 3.25 12.28 -11.36
CA LYS A 340 2.27 11.82 -12.34
C LYS A 340 1.17 10.99 -11.65
N SER A 341 -0.02 11.56 -11.57
CA SER A 341 -1.21 10.98 -10.93
C SER A 341 -2.09 10.13 -11.87
N GLY A 342 -2.02 10.33 -13.19
CA GLY A 342 -2.94 9.71 -14.15
C GLY A 342 -2.75 8.20 -14.39
N TRP A 343 -1.77 7.57 -13.77
CA TRP A 343 -1.34 6.20 -14.11
C TRP A 343 -1.89 5.15 -13.13
N GLY A 344 -3.03 5.46 -12.51
CA GLY A 344 -3.69 4.61 -11.53
C GLY A 344 -4.13 3.27 -12.11
N THR A 345 -4.42 2.32 -11.22
CA THR A 345 -5.13 1.09 -11.59
C THR A 345 -6.57 1.45 -11.92
N SER A 346 -7.02 1.04 -13.11
CA SER A 346 -8.41 1.19 -13.54
C SER A 346 -9.38 0.53 -12.57
N GLY A 347 -10.61 1.06 -12.53
CA GLY A 347 -11.71 0.51 -11.75
C GLY A 347 -11.97 -0.95 -12.13
N ARG A 348 -12.53 -1.73 -11.20
CA ARG A 348 -12.71 -3.18 -11.40
C ARG A 348 -13.69 -3.52 -12.52
N LYS A 349 -14.72 -2.69 -12.71
CA LYS A 349 -15.74 -2.81 -13.77
C LYS A 349 -15.18 -2.53 -15.17
N THR A 350 -14.10 -1.75 -15.28
CA THR A 350 -13.45 -1.38 -16.55
C THR A 350 -11.96 -1.70 -16.49
N ILE A 351 -11.59 -2.95 -16.82
CA ILE A 351 -10.17 -3.36 -16.85
C ILE A 351 -9.48 -2.72 -18.05
N VAL A 352 -8.93 -1.52 -17.85
CA VAL A 352 -8.01 -0.90 -18.82
C VAL A 352 -6.63 -1.48 -18.62
N VAL A 353 -6.07 -2.08 -19.67
CA VAL A 353 -4.69 -2.58 -19.67
C VAL A 353 -3.74 -1.38 -19.74
N ASN A 354 -2.93 -1.21 -18.69
CA ASN A 354 -1.93 -0.15 -18.63
C ASN A 354 -0.53 -0.78 -18.73
N PHE A 355 0.13 -0.59 -19.88
CA PHE A 355 1.47 -1.14 -20.15
C PHE A 355 2.61 -0.33 -19.57
N ILE A 356 2.32 0.83 -18.98
CA ILE A 356 3.33 1.73 -18.40
C ILE A 356 4.23 1.01 -17.39
N GLY A 357 3.67 0.09 -16.59
CA GLY A 357 4.45 -0.70 -15.64
C GLY A 357 5.54 -1.56 -16.29
N LEU A 358 5.42 -1.93 -17.57
CA LEU A 358 6.47 -2.70 -18.27
C LEU A 358 7.69 -1.87 -18.63
N ILE A 359 7.53 -0.55 -18.84
CA ILE A 359 8.62 0.34 -19.24
C ILE A 359 9.86 0.19 -18.33
N PRO A 360 9.75 0.32 -16.99
CA PRO A 360 10.92 0.16 -16.12
C PRO A 360 11.54 -1.23 -16.19
N VAL A 361 10.73 -2.28 -16.32
CA VAL A 361 11.22 -3.66 -16.37
C VAL A 361 11.94 -3.92 -17.69
N SER A 362 11.40 -3.46 -18.81
CA SER A 362 12.04 -3.60 -20.13
C SER A 362 13.37 -2.84 -20.20
N ILE A 363 13.42 -1.62 -19.66
CA ILE A 363 14.67 -0.84 -19.59
C ILE A 363 15.69 -1.57 -18.69
N TRP A 364 15.25 -2.06 -17.53
CA TRP A 364 16.09 -2.80 -16.60
C TRP A 364 16.71 -4.03 -17.26
N VAL A 365 15.90 -4.86 -17.93
CA VAL A 365 16.36 -6.04 -18.65
C VAL A 365 17.35 -5.66 -19.75
N ALA A 366 17.05 -4.62 -20.54
CA ALA A 366 17.96 -4.15 -21.59
C ALA A 366 19.32 -3.70 -21.03
N VAL A 367 19.33 -2.96 -19.91
CA VAL A 367 20.57 -2.52 -19.22
C VAL A 367 21.37 -3.74 -18.72
N LEU A 368 20.71 -4.71 -18.09
CA LEU A 368 21.39 -5.90 -17.58
C LEU A 368 21.94 -6.79 -18.71
N LEU A 369 21.18 -6.98 -19.79
CA LEU A 369 21.65 -7.74 -20.95
C LEU A 369 22.83 -7.04 -21.65
N GLY A 370 22.77 -5.72 -21.78
CA GLY A 370 23.88 -4.92 -22.31
C GLY A 370 25.14 -5.04 -21.45
N GLY A 371 25.00 -4.95 -20.12
CA GLY A 371 26.11 -5.15 -19.20
C GLY A 371 26.69 -6.57 -19.29
N LEU A 372 25.83 -7.59 -19.30
CA LEU A 372 26.25 -8.98 -19.41
C LEU A 372 27.03 -9.23 -20.72
N ALA A 373 26.54 -8.73 -21.85
CA ALA A 373 27.21 -8.83 -23.14
C ALA A 373 28.55 -8.08 -23.15
N TYR A 374 28.60 -6.89 -22.57
CA TYR A 374 29.84 -6.13 -22.43
C TYR A 374 30.87 -6.88 -21.57
N THR A 375 30.45 -7.40 -20.42
CA THR A 375 31.31 -8.19 -19.53
C THR A 375 31.82 -9.46 -20.21
N ALA A 376 30.94 -10.17 -20.94
CA ALA A 376 31.31 -11.35 -21.70
C ALA A 376 32.25 -11.04 -22.88
N TYR A 377 32.11 -9.88 -23.52
CA TYR A 377 33.00 -9.46 -24.60
C TYR A 377 34.39 -9.05 -24.09
N CYS A 378 34.44 -8.32 -22.96
CA CYS A 378 35.70 -7.83 -22.40
C CYS A 378 36.46 -8.89 -21.60
N GLN A 379 35.83 -10.01 -21.24
CA GLN A 379 36.47 -11.13 -20.59
C GLN A 379 36.71 -12.22 -21.64
N ASP A 380 37.96 -12.66 -21.82
CA ASP A 380 38.22 -13.96 -22.45
C ASP A 380 37.43 -14.98 -21.62
N LEU A 381 36.33 -15.47 -22.19
CA LEU A 381 35.23 -16.11 -21.44
C LEU A 381 35.65 -17.37 -20.67
N PHE A 382 36.86 -17.85 -20.94
CA PHE A 382 37.55 -18.93 -20.26
C PHE A 382 39.02 -18.55 -20.17
N SER A 383 39.64 -18.68 -18.99
CA SER A 383 41.10 -18.82 -18.98
C SER A 383 41.47 -20.11 -19.74
N GLU A 384 42.67 -20.20 -20.33
CA GLU A 384 43.15 -21.46 -20.96
C GLU A 384 42.99 -22.67 -20.02
N THR A 385 43.01 -22.44 -18.71
CA THR A 385 42.78 -23.41 -17.65
C THR A 385 41.34 -23.91 -17.55
N GLU A 386 40.33 -23.05 -17.76
CA GLU A 386 38.91 -23.42 -17.74
C GLU A 386 38.50 -24.13 -19.05
N LEU A 387 39.10 -23.75 -20.18
CA LEU A 387 38.97 -24.45 -21.47
C LEU A 387 39.57 -25.87 -21.42
N ALA A 388 40.72 -26.05 -20.76
CA ALA A 388 41.32 -27.36 -20.57
C ALA A 388 40.45 -28.32 -19.73
N PHE A 389 39.67 -27.78 -18.78
CA PHE A 389 38.75 -28.57 -17.95
C PHE A 389 37.48 -28.98 -18.70
N LEU A 390 37.01 -28.14 -19.64
CA LEU A 390 35.85 -28.44 -20.48
C LEU A 390 36.18 -29.38 -21.66
N GLY A 391 37.43 -29.39 -22.13
CA GLY A 391 37.90 -30.30 -23.20
C GLY A 391 38.37 -31.67 -22.71
N SER A 392 38.47 -31.89 -21.39
CA SER A 392 38.92 -33.16 -20.79
C SER A 392 37.81 -33.95 -20.08
N GLY A 393 36.54 -33.55 -20.26
CA GLY A 393 35.35 -34.23 -19.74
C GLY A 393 34.64 -35.09 -20.77
#